data_AF-A0A1F8H702-F1
#
_entry.id   AF-A0A1F8H702-F1
#
_cell.length_a   1.000
_cell.length_b   1.000
_cell.length_c   1.000
_cell.angle_alpha   90.00
_cell.angle_beta   90.00
_cell.angle_gamma   90.00
#
_symmetry.space_group_name_H-M   'P 1'
#
loop_
_entity.id
_entity.type
_entity.pdbx_description
1 polymer ?
#
loop_
_entity_poly.entity_id
_entity_poly.type
_entity_poly.pdbx_seq_one_letter_code
_entity_poly.pdbx_strand_id
1 'polypeptide(L)'
;MNKLIISSILAGVLFVGSLALAEDNVPIATNVPKSSSVRAKMQEQKDRLKQEVKNARTQLKNTTEAVREDIKKSREEFNDSVKAKRAELDDKIKVKREELKTRLQKIKDERKKQTVENIDRRMDALNDKIVRHLSGVLDKLGEMLVRISERADKASVERGLDVSAVRSAIDKANTAIASARSAVETQSGKTYTINITVENALKADVGKARQALGADLAKARDAVKNAHSAVKDAAVALAQLVVKPKVSPSPSVSPLVSPTPTPTQ
;
A
#
# COMPACT_ATOMS: atom_id res chain seq x y z
N MET A 1 -2.13 10.47 20.78
CA MET A 1 -2.98 11.32 19.93
C MET A 1 -2.06 12.11 19.03
N ASN A 2 -2.06 11.84 17.73
CA ASN A 2 -1.60 12.75 16.69
C ASN A 2 -2.33 12.31 15.42
N LYS A 3 -3.42 13.03 15.14
CA LYS A 3 -4.25 12.89 13.95
C LYS A 3 -3.82 13.97 12.95
N LEU A 4 -3.88 13.63 11.66
CA LEU A 4 -4.11 14.55 10.53
C LEU A 4 -3.01 15.57 10.21
N ILE A 5 -2.18 15.29 9.19
CA ILE A 5 -1.90 16.22 8.07
C ILE A 5 -1.45 15.38 6.84
N ILE A 6 -2.38 14.85 6.05
CA ILE A 6 -2.16 14.65 4.61
C ILE A 6 -3.45 15.11 3.92
N SER A 7 -3.60 16.43 3.90
CA SER A 7 -4.64 17.12 3.16
C SER A 7 -4.06 17.55 1.82
N SER A 8 -4.85 17.32 0.77
CA SER A 8 -4.92 18.13 -0.44
C SER A 8 -3.66 18.23 -1.31
N ILE A 9 -3.53 17.32 -2.28
CA ILE A 9 -3.03 17.69 -3.61
C ILE A 9 -4.15 17.43 -4.63
N LEU A 10 -4.83 18.54 -4.89
CA LEU A 10 -5.78 18.90 -5.92
C LEU A 10 -5.77 17.97 -7.15
N ALA A 11 -6.87 17.24 -7.32
CA ALA A 11 -7.23 16.61 -8.59
C ALA A 11 -7.57 17.69 -9.62
N GLY A 12 -6.56 18.13 -10.37
CA GLY A 12 -6.75 18.90 -11.60
C GLY A 12 -7.26 17.99 -12.71
N VAL A 13 -8.57 17.72 -12.70
CA VAL A 13 -9.28 17.10 -13.83
C VAL A 13 -9.26 18.09 -14.98
N LEU A 14 -8.32 17.93 -15.92
CA LEU A 14 -8.42 18.55 -17.24
C LEU A 14 -9.51 17.80 -18.02
N PHE A 15 -10.71 18.33 -17.91
CA PHE A 15 -11.87 17.98 -18.72
C PHE A 15 -11.56 18.38 -20.17
N VAL A 16 -11.08 17.42 -20.97
CA VAL A 16 -10.96 17.62 -22.42
C VAL A 16 -12.38 17.60 -22.98
N GLY A 17 -12.94 18.79 -23.19
CA GLY A 17 -14.26 19.00 -23.75
C GLY A 17 -14.41 18.26 -25.08
N SER A 18 -15.43 17.41 -25.16
CA SER A 18 -15.86 16.77 -26.39
C SER A 18 -16.57 17.83 -27.24
N LEU A 19 -15.95 18.23 -28.34
CA LEU A 19 -16.58 19.07 -29.36
C LEU A 19 -17.50 18.17 -30.20
N ALA A 20 -18.79 18.17 -29.90
CA ALA A 20 -19.80 17.56 -30.75
C ALA A 20 -19.98 18.42 -32.01
N LEU A 21 -19.60 17.86 -33.18
CA LEU A 21 -19.98 18.43 -34.47
C LEU A 21 -21.42 17.97 -34.76
N ALA A 22 -22.35 18.90 -34.76
CA ALA A 22 -23.69 18.69 -35.30
C ALA A 22 -23.59 18.52 -36.83
N GLU A 23 -24.07 17.38 -37.33
CA GLU A 23 -24.26 17.11 -38.77
C GLU A 23 -25.59 17.74 -39.19
N ASP A 24 -25.53 18.92 -39.83
CA ASP A 24 -26.62 19.42 -40.66
C ASP A 24 -26.41 18.91 -42.09
N ASN A 25 -27.42 18.19 -42.58
CA ASN A 25 -27.42 17.47 -43.83
C ASN A 25 -27.73 18.44 -44.99
N VAL A 26 -26.74 18.82 -45.80
CA VAL A 26 -26.88 19.64 -47.02
C VAL A 26 -26.04 19.00 -48.14
N PRO A 27 -26.54 18.90 -49.38
CA PRO A 27 -26.02 17.98 -50.39
C PRO A 27 -24.65 18.40 -50.96
N ILE A 28 -23.95 17.37 -51.43
CA ILE A 28 -22.57 17.34 -51.93
C ILE A 28 -22.37 18.33 -53.09
N ALA A 29 -21.48 19.30 -52.87
CA ALA A 29 -20.81 20.06 -53.93
C ALA A 29 -19.30 19.86 -53.82
N THR A 30 -18.71 19.33 -54.89
CA THR A 30 -17.27 19.06 -55.06
C THR A 30 -16.48 20.35 -55.29
N ASN A 31 -15.79 20.85 -54.26
CA ASN A 31 -14.42 21.41 -54.34
C ASN A 31 -14.04 22.03 -52.99
N VAL A 32 -13.20 21.33 -52.20
CA VAL A 32 -12.57 21.92 -51.01
C VAL A 32 -11.13 22.29 -51.36
N PRO A 33 -10.77 23.59 -51.42
CA PRO A 33 -9.37 23.97 -51.44
C PRO A 33 -8.77 23.58 -50.08
N LYS A 34 -7.77 22.68 -50.08
CA LYS A 34 -6.94 22.37 -48.91
C LYS A 34 -6.19 23.64 -48.48
N SER A 35 -6.82 24.50 -47.68
CA SER A 35 -6.19 25.75 -47.26
C SER A 35 -5.06 25.48 -46.26
N SER A 36 -3.91 26.10 -46.50
CA SER A 36 -2.72 26.08 -45.63
C SER A 36 -3.02 26.46 -44.18
N SER A 37 -4.06 27.27 -43.95
CA SER A 37 -4.49 27.74 -42.63
C SER A 37 -5.06 26.65 -41.73
N VAL A 38 -5.74 25.63 -42.26
CA VAL A 38 -6.25 24.49 -41.46
C VAL A 38 -5.10 23.57 -41.04
N ARG A 39 -4.11 23.36 -41.91
CA ARG A 39 -2.89 22.60 -41.57
C ARG A 39 -2.04 23.32 -40.52
N ALA A 40 -1.89 24.64 -40.62
CA ALA A 40 -1.14 25.44 -39.65
C ALA A 40 -1.77 25.38 -38.25
N LYS A 41 -3.10 25.52 -38.14
CA LYS A 41 -3.83 25.38 -36.87
C LYS A 41 -3.72 23.97 -36.28
N MET A 42 -3.79 22.94 -37.12
CA MET A 42 -3.60 21.55 -36.69
C MET A 42 -2.16 21.28 -36.21
N GLN A 43 -1.16 21.89 -36.84
CA GLN A 43 0.24 21.78 -36.44
C GLN A 43 0.46 22.44 -35.06
N GLU A 44 -0.07 23.65 -34.87
CA GLU A 44 0.03 24.37 -33.60
C GLU A 44 -0.69 23.61 -32.47
N GLN A 45 -1.85 23.01 -32.74
CA GLN A 45 -2.55 22.15 -31.78
C GLN A 45 -1.74 20.90 -31.42
N LYS A 46 -1.08 20.27 -32.40
CA LYS A 46 -0.19 19.12 -32.15
C LYS A 46 1.03 19.51 -31.32
N ASP A 47 1.63 20.67 -31.57
CA ASP A 47 2.79 21.15 -30.84
C ASP A 47 2.43 21.53 -29.39
N ARG A 48 1.27 22.19 -29.18
CA ARG A 48 0.72 22.45 -27.84
C ARG A 48 0.45 21.15 -27.08
N LEU A 49 -0.24 20.20 -27.71
CA LEU A 49 -0.50 18.89 -27.10
C LEU A 49 0.79 18.15 -26.74
N LYS A 50 1.79 18.18 -27.63
CA LYS A 50 3.11 17.57 -27.39
C LYS A 50 3.83 18.23 -26.21
N GLN A 51 3.70 19.55 -26.06
CA GLN A 51 4.28 20.31 -24.96
C GLN A 51 3.56 20.02 -23.63
N GLU A 52 2.24 19.93 -23.64
CA GLU A 52 1.43 19.54 -22.47
C GLU A 52 1.75 18.11 -22.01
N VAL A 53 1.84 17.15 -22.94
CA VAL A 53 2.25 15.76 -22.63
C VAL A 53 3.66 15.73 -22.06
N LYS A 54 4.59 16.55 -22.57
CA LYS A 54 5.96 16.64 -22.04
C LYS A 54 5.96 17.19 -20.60
N ASN A 55 5.17 18.20 -20.32
CA ASN A 55 5.05 18.79 -18.98
C ASN A 55 4.34 17.86 -18.00
N ALA A 56 3.29 17.16 -18.42
CA ALA A 56 2.62 16.14 -17.61
C ALA A 56 3.59 15.00 -17.27
N ARG A 57 4.44 14.59 -18.23
CA ARG A 57 5.46 13.57 -18.01
C ARG A 57 6.52 14.01 -17.01
N THR A 58 6.98 15.25 -17.04
CA THR A 58 7.96 15.75 -16.06
C THR A 58 7.35 15.87 -14.68
N GLN A 59 6.13 16.38 -14.55
CA GLN A 59 5.43 16.45 -13.26
C GLN A 59 5.20 15.06 -12.67
N LEU A 60 4.70 14.10 -13.47
CA LEU A 60 4.52 12.72 -13.02
C LEU A 60 5.84 12.11 -12.55
N LYS A 61 6.91 12.25 -13.35
CA LYS A 61 8.23 11.75 -12.97
C LYS A 61 8.69 12.31 -11.62
N ASN A 62 8.52 13.61 -11.40
CA ASN A 62 8.88 14.24 -10.13
C ASN A 62 8.03 13.70 -8.97
N THR A 63 6.72 13.49 -9.17
CA THR A 63 5.86 12.91 -8.12
C THR A 63 6.21 11.46 -7.80
N THR A 64 6.55 10.65 -8.81
CA THR A 64 6.96 9.25 -8.62
C THR A 64 8.32 9.18 -7.93
N GLU A 65 9.26 10.06 -8.28
CA GLU A 65 10.55 10.18 -7.60
C GLU A 65 10.36 10.58 -6.13
N ALA A 66 9.48 11.54 -5.84
CA ALA A 66 9.14 11.91 -4.46
C ALA A 66 8.55 10.73 -3.68
N VAL A 67 7.56 10.03 -4.23
CA VAL A 67 6.95 8.84 -3.61
C VAL A 67 8.00 7.74 -3.37
N ARG A 68 8.92 7.55 -4.31
CA ARG A 68 10.00 6.58 -4.18
C ARG A 68 10.96 6.94 -3.05
N GLU A 69 11.35 8.20 -2.95
CA GLU A 69 12.18 8.70 -1.85
C GLU A 69 11.46 8.58 -0.50
N ASP A 70 10.16 8.90 -0.43
CA ASP A 70 9.38 8.77 0.79
C ASP A 70 9.26 7.30 1.24
N ILE A 71 9.01 6.38 0.31
CA ILE A 71 8.99 4.94 0.61
C ILE A 71 10.36 4.45 1.09
N LYS A 72 11.45 4.94 0.48
CA LYS A 72 12.81 4.60 0.86
C LYS A 72 13.16 5.13 2.26
N LYS A 73 12.87 6.39 2.55
CA LYS A 73 13.06 6.99 3.88
C LYS A 73 12.25 6.25 4.93
N SER A 74 10.97 6.01 4.68
CA SER A 74 10.10 5.26 5.59
C SER A 74 10.61 3.83 5.84
N ARG A 75 11.26 3.21 4.85
CA ARG A 75 11.93 1.92 5.00
C ARG A 75 13.17 2.01 5.88
N GLU A 76 14.03 3.00 5.65
CA GLU A 76 15.24 3.22 6.44
C GLU A 76 14.89 3.52 7.90
N GLU A 77 13.97 4.44 8.15
CA GLU A 77 13.44 4.77 9.49
C GLU A 77 12.83 3.55 10.19
N PHE A 78 12.05 2.74 9.47
CA PHE A 78 11.50 1.50 10.01
C PHE A 78 12.60 0.49 10.37
N ASN A 79 13.58 0.31 9.50
CA ASN A 79 14.67 -0.64 9.76
C ASN A 79 15.53 -0.20 10.94
N ASP A 80 15.79 1.10 11.06
CA ASP A 80 16.60 1.64 12.14
C ASP A 80 15.84 1.64 13.47
N SER A 81 14.55 1.96 13.49
CA SER A 81 13.71 1.80 14.69
C SER A 81 13.60 0.34 15.15
N VAL A 82 13.44 -0.61 14.22
CA VAL A 82 13.43 -2.04 14.55
C VAL A 82 14.79 -2.49 15.08
N LYS A 83 15.91 -2.05 14.50
CA LYS A 83 17.26 -2.36 15.02
C LYS A 83 17.46 -1.77 16.41
N ALA A 84 17.10 -0.51 16.63
CA ALA A 84 17.23 0.16 17.92
C ALA A 84 16.43 -0.57 19.01
N LYS A 85 15.16 -0.90 18.75
CA LYS A 85 14.33 -1.66 19.70
C LYS A 85 14.89 -3.04 20.00
N ARG A 86 15.50 -3.71 19.02
CA ARG A 86 16.13 -5.02 19.23
C ARG A 86 17.39 -4.91 20.10
N ALA A 87 18.20 -3.86 19.90
CA ALA A 87 19.35 -3.59 20.76
C ALA A 87 18.91 -3.31 22.20
N GLU A 88 17.90 -2.46 22.41
CA GLU A 88 17.33 -2.23 23.75
C GLU A 88 16.74 -3.51 24.37
N LEU A 89 16.16 -4.37 23.53
CA LEU A 89 15.57 -5.62 23.96
C LEU A 89 16.63 -6.64 24.40
N ASP A 90 17.82 -6.64 23.82
CA ASP A 90 18.92 -7.51 24.26
C ASP A 90 19.29 -7.25 25.73
N ASP A 91 19.30 -6.00 26.17
CA ASP A 91 19.56 -5.66 27.56
C ASP A 91 18.39 -6.05 28.48
N LYS A 92 17.14 -5.83 28.03
CA LYS A 92 15.95 -6.29 28.76
C LYS A 92 15.93 -7.82 28.90
N ILE A 93 16.40 -8.56 27.89
CA ILE A 93 16.52 -10.02 27.93
C ILE A 93 17.54 -10.45 28.99
N LYS A 94 18.70 -9.79 29.08
CA LYS A 94 19.71 -10.13 30.11
C LYS A 94 19.13 -10.00 31.51
N VAL A 95 18.49 -8.86 31.80
CA VAL A 95 17.83 -8.61 33.09
C VAL A 95 16.75 -9.65 33.36
N LYS A 96 15.85 -9.88 32.39
CA LYS A 96 14.79 -10.89 32.49
C LYS A 96 15.32 -12.29 32.78
N ARG A 97 16.47 -12.67 32.18
CA ARG A 97 17.09 -13.98 32.40
C ARG A 97 17.65 -14.14 33.81
N GLU A 98 18.29 -13.11 34.34
CA GLU A 98 18.76 -13.15 35.73
C GLU A 98 17.58 -13.23 36.71
N GLU A 99 16.52 -12.45 36.48
CA GLU A 99 15.29 -12.58 37.27
C GLU A 99 14.67 -13.99 37.19
N LEU A 100 14.65 -14.59 36.00
CA LEU A 100 14.14 -15.94 35.80
C LEU A 100 14.98 -16.96 36.56
N LYS A 101 16.32 -16.87 36.53
CA LYS A 101 17.21 -17.73 37.32
C LYS A 101 16.91 -17.63 38.81
N THR A 102 16.75 -16.41 39.35
CA THR A 102 16.39 -16.22 40.77
C THR A 102 15.04 -16.87 41.09
N ARG A 103 14.04 -16.73 40.21
CA ARG A 103 12.72 -17.37 40.40
C ARG A 103 12.82 -18.90 40.34
N LEU A 104 13.69 -19.44 39.50
CA LEU A 104 13.90 -20.88 39.34
C LEU A 104 14.58 -21.54 40.53
N GLN A 105 15.28 -20.80 41.41
CA GLN A 105 15.84 -21.35 42.66
C GLN A 105 14.77 -21.94 43.59
N LYS A 106 13.51 -21.50 43.45
CA LYS A 106 12.36 -22.03 44.22
C LYS A 106 11.90 -23.41 43.76
N ILE A 107 12.34 -23.86 42.58
CA ILE A 107 11.96 -25.15 42.00
C ILE A 107 12.96 -26.21 42.47
N LYS A 108 12.47 -27.38 42.92
CA LYS A 108 13.36 -28.45 43.39
C LYS A 108 13.92 -29.28 42.24
N ASP A 109 13.10 -29.55 41.23
CA ASP A 109 13.47 -30.40 40.09
C ASP A 109 14.34 -29.65 39.06
N GLU A 110 15.58 -30.12 38.92
CA GLU A 110 16.58 -29.53 38.02
C GLU A 110 16.20 -29.71 36.53
N ARG A 111 15.56 -30.83 36.15
CA ARG A 111 15.11 -31.05 34.77
C ARG A 111 14.04 -30.04 34.37
N LYS A 112 13.15 -29.71 35.31
CA LYS A 112 12.11 -28.68 35.09
C LYS A 112 12.74 -27.30 34.94
N LYS A 113 13.74 -26.94 35.76
CA LYS A 113 14.45 -25.66 35.61
C LYS A 113 15.08 -25.52 34.23
N GLN A 114 15.86 -26.51 33.83
CA GLN A 114 16.53 -26.50 32.54
C GLN A 114 15.53 -26.43 31.38
N THR A 115 14.38 -27.11 31.50
CA THR A 115 13.32 -27.04 30.50
C THR A 115 12.74 -25.63 30.40
N VAL A 116 12.48 -24.95 31.52
CA VAL A 116 11.93 -23.59 31.53
C VAL A 116 12.93 -22.60 30.93
N GLU A 117 14.21 -22.69 31.29
CA GLU A 117 15.25 -21.85 30.68
C GLU A 117 15.36 -22.06 29.17
N ASN A 118 15.31 -23.32 28.72
CA ASN A 118 15.34 -23.64 27.29
C ASN A 118 14.12 -23.07 26.57
N ILE A 119 12.94 -23.09 27.20
CA ILE A 119 11.72 -22.51 26.64
C ILE A 119 11.86 -20.98 26.56
N ASP A 120 12.37 -20.33 27.61
CA ASP A 120 12.59 -18.90 27.64
C ASP A 120 13.51 -18.44 26.49
N ARG A 121 14.67 -19.08 26.33
CA ARG A 121 15.61 -18.81 25.23
C ARG A 121 14.97 -19.03 23.86
N ARG A 122 14.18 -20.11 23.71
CA ARG A 122 13.46 -20.41 22.46
C ARG A 122 12.39 -19.36 22.15
N MET A 123 11.72 -18.80 23.16
CA MET A 123 10.74 -17.75 22.97
C MET A 123 11.39 -16.45 22.47
N ASP A 124 12.49 -16.03 23.08
CA ASP A 124 13.26 -14.86 22.63
C ASP A 124 13.74 -15.04 21.19
N ALA A 125 14.36 -16.19 20.89
CA ALA A 125 14.87 -16.52 19.56
C ALA A 125 13.76 -16.60 18.51
N LEU A 126 12.58 -17.13 18.88
CA LEU A 126 11.43 -17.18 17.99
C LEU A 126 10.90 -15.79 17.68
N ASN A 127 10.78 -14.91 18.69
CA ASN A 127 10.35 -13.54 18.47
C ASN A 127 11.29 -12.83 17.50
N ASP A 128 12.60 -12.91 17.75
CA ASP A 128 13.63 -12.30 16.91
C ASP A 128 13.57 -12.83 15.47
N LYS A 129 13.52 -14.15 15.29
CA LYS A 129 13.44 -14.79 13.97
C LYS A 129 12.22 -14.33 13.19
N ILE A 130 11.05 -14.26 13.83
CA ILE A 130 9.80 -13.88 13.15
C ILE A 130 9.80 -12.39 12.83
N VAL A 131 10.23 -11.51 13.75
CA VAL A 131 10.34 -10.07 13.49
C VAL A 131 11.26 -9.81 12.30
N ARG A 132 12.45 -10.42 12.25
CA ARG A 132 13.37 -10.30 11.09
C ARG A 132 12.72 -10.73 9.78
N HIS A 133 12.02 -11.87 9.81
CA HIS A 133 11.34 -12.38 8.62
C HIS A 133 10.25 -11.42 8.13
N LEU A 134 9.40 -10.93 9.04
CA LEU A 134 8.30 -10.02 8.71
C LEU A 134 8.81 -8.66 8.19
N SER A 135 9.86 -8.10 8.80
CA SER A 135 10.53 -6.89 8.27
C SER A 135 11.02 -7.11 6.84
N GLY A 136 11.68 -8.25 6.57
CA GLY A 136 12.16 -8.57 5.23
C GLY A 136 11.04 -8.77 4.20
N VAL A 137 9.85 -9.23 4.60
CA VAL A 137 8.68 -9.30 3.71
C VAL A 137 8.15 -7.89 3.41
N LEU A 138 8.05 -7.02 4.42
CA LEU A 138 7.57 -5.65 4.23
C LEU A 138 8.47 -4.82 3.30
N ASP A 139 9.78 -5.06 3.35
CA ASP A 139 10.75 -4.49 2.40
C ASP A 139 10.41 -4.85 0.95
N LYS A 140 10.21 -6.15 0.69
CA LYS A 140 9.86 -6.65 -0.65
C LYS A 140 8.51 -6.11 -1.12
N LEU A 141 7.53 -6.00 -0.23
CA LEU A 141 6.22 -5.43 -0.54
C LEU A 141 6.32 -3.95 -0.95
N GLY A 142 7.14 -3.16 -0.24
CA GLY A 142 7.44 -1.78 -0.62
C GLY A 142 8.08 -1.68 -2.01
N GLU A 143 9.08 -2.52 -2.30
CA GLU A 143 9.74 -2.56 -3.61
C GLU A 143 8.77 -2.94 -4.75
N MET A 144 7.87 -3.89 -4.51
CA MET A 144 6.83 -4.25 -5.48
C MET A 144 5.88 -3.07 -5.74
N LEU A 145 5.48 -2.34 -4.69
CA LEU A 145 4.57 -1.22 -4.82
C LEU A 145 5.17 -0.06 -5.62
N VAL A 146 6.47 0.23 -5.45
CA VAL A 146 7.20 1.18 -6.29
C VAL A 146 7.13 0.77 -7.77
N ARG A 147 7.38 -0.50 -8.08
CA ARG A 147 7.30 -1.00 -9.47
C ARG A 147 5.88 -0.92 -10.03
N ILE A 148 4.84 -1.11 -9.21
CA ILE A 148 3.44 -0.95 -9.62
C ILE A 148 3.17 0.52 -9.97
N SER A 149 3.61 1.47 -9.14
CA SER A 149 3.48 2.91 -9.41
C SER A 149 4.15 3.29 -10.73
N GLU A 150 5.41 2.89 -10.93
CA GLU A 150 6.16 3.18 -12.15
C GLU A 150 5.46 2.64 -13.42
N ARG A 151 4.82 1.47 -13.33
CA ARG A 151 4.05 0.89 -14.44
C ARG A 151 2.71 1.59 -14.65
N ALA A 152 2.04 2.04 -13.59
CA ALA A 152 0.83 2.84 -13.69
C ALA A 152 1.13 4.16 -14.39
N ASP A 153 2.21 4.86 -14.00
CA ASP A 153 2.58 6.13 -14.61
C ASP A 153 2.89 5.94 -16.11
N LYS A 154 3.62 4.88 -16.49
CA LYS A 154 3.83 4.52 -17.91
C LYS A 154 2.52 4.26 -18.65
N ALA A 155 1.57 3.54 -18.05
CA ALA A 155 0.27 3.29 -18.66
C ALA A 155 -0.53 4.59 -18.88
N SER A 156 -0.46 5.54 -17.94
CA SER A 156 -1.13 6.83 -18.09
C SER A 156 -0.51 7.70 -19.20
N VAL A 157 0.83 7.76 -19.28
CA VAL A 157 1.53 8.65 -20.21
C VAL A 157 1.60 8.08 -21.63
N GLU A 158 1.91 6.78 -21.76
CA GLU A 158 2.17 6.17 -23.08
C GLU A 158 0.88 5.69 -23.74
N ARG A 159 -0.12 5.32 -22.95
CA ARG A 159 -1.38 4.73 -23.45
C ARG A 159 -2.61 5.59 -23.17
N GLY A 160 -2.46 6.69 -22.42
CA GLY A 160 -3.58 7.57 -22.06
C GLY A 160 -4.64 6.87 -21.20
N LEU A 161 -4.25 5.82 -20.46
CA LEU A 161 -5.19 5.06 -19.63
C LEU A 161 -5.46 5.79 -18.30
N ASP A 162 -6.70 5.75 -17.84
CA ASP A 162 -7.03 6.22 -16.50
C ASP A 162 -6.48 5.25 -15.45
N VAL A 163 -5.63 5.78 -14.57
CA VAL A 163 -4.96 5.03 -13.50
C VAL A 163 -5.51 5.37 -12.11
N SER A 164 -6.62 6.10 -12.03
CA SER A 164 -7.27 6.51 -10.77
C SER A 164 -7.51 5.33 -9.82
N ALA A 165 -8.07 4.23 -10.33
CA ALA A 165 -8.33 3.02 -9.55
C ALA A 165 -7.03 2.36 -9.03
N VAL A 166 -5.96 2.35 -9.83
CA VAL A 166 -4.66 1.81 -9.42
C VAL A 166 -4.03 2.69 -8.34
N ARG A 167 -4.11 4.01 -8.46
CA ARG A 167 -3.62 4.93 -7.43
C ARG A 167 -4.34 4.75 -6.10
N SER A 168 -5.67 4.63 -6.13
CA SER A 168 -6.44 4.32 -4.93
C SER A 168 -6.02 2.99 -4.28
N ALA A 169 -5.73 1.96 -5.08
CA ALA A 169 -5.22 0.69 -4.57
C ALA A 169 -3.80 0.80 -4.00
N ILE A 170 -2.94 1.61 -4.60
CA ILE A 170 -1.58 1.91 -4.09
C ILE A 170 -1.67 2.60 -2.73
N ASP A 171 -2.57 3.57 -2.54
CA ASP A 171 -2.73 4.28 -1.26
C ASP A 171 -3.19 3.34 -0.14
N LYS A 172 -4.11 2.42 -0.46
CA LYS A 172 -4.53 1.37 0.47
C LYS A 172 -3.37 0.46 0.84
N ALA A 173 -2.54 0.07 -0.13
CA ALA A 173 -1.35 -0.74 0.11
C ALA A 173 -0.33 -0.02 0.98
N ASN A 174 -0.07 1.28 0.74
CA ASN A 174 0.81 2.10 1.59
C ASN A 174 0.32 2.14 3.03
N THR A 175 -0.98 2.35 3.23
CA THR A 175 -1.61 2.37 4.56
C THR A 175 -1.48 1.02 5.28
N ALA A 176 -1.69 -0.09 4.55
CA ALA A 176 -1.56 -1.43 5.10
C ALA A 176 -0.09 -1.77 5.45
N ILE A 177 0.87 -1.37 4.61
CA ILE A 177 2.32 -1.53 4.88
C ILE A 177 2.71 -0.72 6.12
N ALA A 178 2.27 0.53 6.26
CA ALA A 178 2.54 1.35 7.43
C ALA A 178 1.98 0.72 8.72
N SER A 179 0.75 0.20 8.66
CA SER A 179 0.13 -0.51 9.78
C SER A 179 0.91 -1.78 10.17
N ALA A 180 1.36 -2.55 9.17
CA ALA A 180 2.16 -3.74 9.40
C ALA A 180 3.56 -3.43 9.96
N ARG A 181 4.20 -2.35 9.48
CA ARG A 181 5.46 -1.84 10.05
C ARG A 181 5.28 -1.51 11.53
N SER A 182 4.25 -0.74 11.89
CA SER A 182 3.95 -0.42 13.29
C SER A 182 3.73 -1.65 14.17
N ALA A 183 3.02 -2.67 13.65
CA ALA A 183 2.81 -3.93 14.38
C ALA A 183 4.13 -4.70 14.61
N VAL A 184 4.99 -4.79 13.60
CA VAL A 184 6.32 -5.44 13.71
C VAL A 184 7.24 -4.66 14.64
N GLU A 185 7.22 -3.33 14.57
CA GLU A 185 8.01 -2.44 15.44
C GLU A 185 7.53 -2.47 16.90
N THR A 186 6.24 -2.71 17.13
CA THR A 186 5.73 -2.96 18.48
C THR A 186 6.22 -4.30 18.99
N GLN A 187 6.19 -5.33 18.14
CA GLN A 187 6.62 -6.67 18.49
C GLN A 187 8.12 -6.80 18.75
N SER A 188 8.94 -6.00 18.04
CA SER A 188 10.39 -6.00 18.18
C SER A 188 10.89 -5.49 19.53
N GLY A 189 10.07 -4.75 20.28
CA GLY A 189 10.39 -4.23 21.60
C GLY A 189 9.79 -5.01 22.77
N LYS A 190 9.07 -6.11 22.52
CA LYS A 190 8.38 -6.89 23.56
C LYS A 190 9.21 -8.04 24.13
N THR A 191 9.26 -8.12 25.46
CA THR A 191 9.75 -9.28 26.19
C THR A 191 8.60 -10.07 26.82
N TYR A 192 8.79 -11.37 26.98
CA TYR A 192 7.76 -12.28 27.52
C TYR A 192 8.30 -12.96 28.77
N THR A 193 7.88 -12.49 29.95
CA THR A 193 8.39 -13.00 31.23
C THR A 193 7.58 -14.20 31.72
N ILE A 194 8.26 -15.25 32.15
CA ILE A 194 7.65 -16.40 32.80
C ILE A 194 7.53 -16.09 34.29
N ASN A 195 6.30 -15.90 34.77
CA ASN A 195 6.03 -15.64 36.18
C ASN A 195 5.80 -16.96 36.90
N ILE A 196 6.83 -17.44 37.59
CA ILE A 196 6.79 -18.70 38.35
C ILE A 196 6.19 -18.45 39.73
N THR A 197 5.04 -19.04 40.00
CA THR A 197 4.39 -18.95 41.31
C THR A 197 4.75 -20.14 42.20
N VAL A 198 4.43 -21.36 41.75
CA VAL A 198 4.67 -22.63 42.45
C VAL A 198 5.00 -23.74 41.47
N GLU A 199 5.67 -24.80 41.92
CA GLU A 199 6.15 -25.87 41.05
C GLU A 199 5.02 -26.61 40.29
N ASN A 200 3.87 -26.82 40.94
CA ASN A 200 2.72 -27.47 40.30
C ASN A 200 2.07 -26.58 39.21
N ALA A 201 2.27 -25.27 39.27
CA ALA A 201 1.75 -24.31 38.29
C ALA A 201 2.70 -24.06 37.11
N LEU A 202 3.94 -24.58 37.16
CA LEU A 202 5.00 -24.25 36.22
C LEU A 202 4.61 -24.44 34.74
N LYS A 203 3.91 -25.54 34.43
CA LYS A 203 3.42 -25.82 33.07
C LYS A 203 2.40 -24.76 32.61
N ALA A 204 1.50 -24.34 33.48
CA ALA A 204 0.49 -23.35 33.19
C ALA A 204 1.12 -21.96 33.02
N ASP A 205 2.06 -21.59 33.90
CA ASP A 205 2.76 -20.30 33.86
C ASP A 205 3.60 -20.13 32.59
N VAL A 206 4.35 -21.17 32.21
CA VAL A 206 5.05 -21.22 30.92
C VAL A 206 4.07 -21.18 29.74
N GLY A 207 2.94 -21.90 29.86
CA GLY A 207 1.89 -21.92 28.85
C GLY A 207 1.33 -20.54 28.55
N LYS A 208 1.04 -19.73 29.59
CA LYS A 208 0.56 -18.35 29.45
C LYS A 208 1.57 -17.47 28.72
N ALA A 209 2.85 -17.54 29.08
CA ALA A 209 3.90 -16.77 28.40
C ALA A 209 4.00 -17.13 26.91
N ARG A 210 3.94 -18.43 26.59
CA ARG A 210 3.94 -18.90 25.19
C ARG A 210 2.71 -18.45 24.41
N GLN A 211 1.53 -18.49 25.04
CA GLN A 211 0.28 -18.03 24.42
C GLN A 211 0.32 -16.54 24.14
N ALA A 212 0.84 -15.73 25.08
CA ALA A 212 1.01 -14.29 24.88
C ALA A 212 1.92 -13.99 23.67
N LEU A 213 3.08 -14.64 23.59
CA LEU A 213 3.95 -14.53 22.40
C LEU A 213 3.24 -14.97 21.12
N GLY A 214 2.54 -16.11 21.16
CA GLY A 214 1.81 -16.63 20.00
C GLY A 214 0.74 -15.68 19.48
N ALA A 215 -0.07 -15.12 20.38
CA ALA A 215 -1.14 -14.19 20.04
C ALA A 215 -0.61 -12.89 19.44
N ASP A 216 0.48 -12.36 20.00
CA ASP A 216 1.12 -11.15 19.50
C ASP A 216 1.79 -11.36 18.13
N LEU A 217 2.50 -12.48 17.95
CA LEU A 217 3.09 -12.85 16.66
C LEU A 217 2.01 -13.09 15.60
N ALA A 218 0.85 -13.63 15.97
CA ALA A 218 -0.28 -13.79 15.05
C ALA A 218 -0.77 -12.43 14.55
N LYS A 219 -0.99 -11.45 15.44
CA LYS A 219 -1.37 -10.09 15.06
C LYS A 219 -0.38 -9.45 14.08
N ALA A 220 0.93 -9.58 14.34
CA ALA A 220 1.96 -9.06 13.44
C ALA A 220 1.91 -9.75 12.06
N ARG A 221 1.73 -11.08 12.02
CA ARG A 221 1.59 -11.82 10.76
C ARG A 221 0.33 -11.43 9.99
N ASP A 222 -0.80 -11.26 10.66
CA ASP A 222 -2.06 -10.88 10.03
C ASP A 222 -1.97 -9.49 9.42
N ALA A 223 -1.32 -8.53 10.12
CA ALA A 223 -1.06 -7.21 9.56
C ALA A 223 -0.20 -7.29 8.27
N VAL A 224 0.85 -8.11 8.26
CA VAL A 224 1.68 -8.33 7.05
C VAL A 224 0.90 -9.03 5.94
N LYS A 225 0.03 -9.98 6.27
CA LYS A 225 -0.85 -10.64 5.30
C LYS A 225 -1.83 -9.65 4.66
N ASN A 226 -2.38 -8.73 5.44
CA ASN A 226 -3.25 -7.67 4.93
C ASN A 226 -2.47 -6.72 4.00
N ALA A 227 -1.24 -6.34 4.37
CA ALA A 227 -0.36 -5.56 3.50
C ALA A 227 -0.07 -6.29 2.17
N HIS A 228 0.23 -7.59 2.24
CA HIS A 228 0.44 -8.41 1.04
C HIS A 228 -0.81 -8.45 0.15
N SER A 229 -2.00 -8.64 0.73
CA SER A 229 -3.26 -8.62 -0.04
C SER A 229 -3.47 -7.27 -0.73
N ALA A 230 -3.26 -6.16 -0.02
CA ALA A 230 -3.43 -4.84 -0.59
C ALA A 230 -2.46 -4.56 -1.75
N VAL A 231 -1.20 -4.99 -1.65
CA VAL A 231 -0.23 -4.91 -2.77
C VAL A 231 -0.66 -5.78 -3.94
N LYS A 232 -1.18 -6.99 -3.68
CA LYS A 232 -1.74 -7.86 -4.72
C LYS A 232 -2.93 -7.18 -5.42
N ASP A 233 -3.82 -6.55 -4.67
CA ASP A 233 -4.99 -5.85 -5.23
C ASP A 233 -4.55 -4.68 -6.12
N ALA A 234 -3.51 -3.93 -5.74
CA ALA A 234 -2.91 -2.90 -6.59
C ALA A 234 -2.33 -3.48 -7.89
N ALA A 235 -1.66 -4.64 -7.81
CA ALA A 235 -1.14 -5.32 -9.00
C ALA A 235 -2.27 -5.84 -9.91
N VAL A 236 -3.35 -6.36 -9.34
CA VAL A 236 -4.53 -6.82 -10.09
C VAL A 236 -5.23 -5.63 -10.77
N ALA A 237 -5.42 -4.52 -10.06
CA ALA A 237 -5.98 -3.30 -10.65
C ALA A 237 -5.16 -2.84 -11.86
N LEU A 238 -3.83 -2.85 -11.74
CA LEU A 238 -2.95 -2.51 -12.85
C LEU A 238 -3.07 -3.50 -14.02
N ALA A 239 -3.17 -4.79 -13.75
CA ALA A 239 -3.36 -5.80 -14.78
C ALA A 239 -4.69 -5.63 -15.52
N GLN A 240 -5.78 -5.32 -14.81
CA GLN A 240 -7.09 -5.09 -15.40
C GLN A 240 -7.12 -3.87 -16.33
N LEU A 241 -6.37 -2.81 -16.00
CA LEU A 241 -6.20 -1.65 -16.89
C LEU A 241 -5.51 -2.02 -18.21
N VAL A 242 -4.56 -2.96 -18.18
CA VAL A 242 -3.80 -3.36 -19.37
C VAL A 242 -4.58 -4.35 -20.25
N VAL A 243 -5.41 -5.21 -19.65
CA VAL A 243 -6.15 -6.27 -20.36
C VAL A 243 -7.46 -5.78 -20.98
N LYS A 244 -8.11 -4.74 -20.45
CA LYS A 244 -9.32 -4.15 -21.04
C LYS A 244 -8.97 -2.92 -21.89
N PRO A 245 -8.74 -3.03 -23.21
CA PRO A 245 -8.61 -1.85 -24.05
C PRO A 245 -9.98 -1.15 -24.18
N LYS A 246 -10.01 0.14 -23.83
CA LYS A 246 -10.97 1.21 -24.20
C LYS A 246 -12.39 0.74 -24.59
N VAL A 247 -13.32 0.75 -23.64
CA VAL A 247 -14.75 0.91 -23.99
C VAL A 247 -15.02 2.38 -24.31
N SER A 248 -15.39 2.63 -25.56
CA SER A 248 -15.97 3.90 -26.02
C SER A 248 -17.25 4.21 -25.23
N PRO A 249 -17.52 5.47 -24.85
CA PRO A 249 -18.81 5.80 -24.25
C PRO A 249 -19.91 5.57 -25.31
N SER A 250 -20.79 4.62 -25.02
CA SER A 250 -22.04 4.43 -25.77
C SER A 250 -22.98 5.59 -25.41
N PRO A 251 -23.56 6.33 -26.37
CA PRO A 251 -24.50 7.38 -26.05
C PRO A 251 -25.75 6.76 -25.42
N SER A 252 -25.99 7.11 -24.16
CA SER A 252 -27.26 6.88 -23.46
C SER A 252 -28.33 7.72 -24.17
N VAL A 253 -29.10 7.07 -25.03
CA VAL A 253 -30.25 7.70 -25.70
C VAL A 253 -31.33 7.94 -24.63
N SER A 254 -31.56 9.20 -24.29
CA SER A 254 -32.72 9.62 -23.48
C SER A 254 -34.01 9.24 -24.20
N PRO A 255 -35.02 8.67 -23.51
CA PRO A 255 -36.30 8.38 -24.13
C PRO A 255 -37.06 9.66 -24.49
N LEU A 256 -37.50 9.67 -25.75
CA LEU A 256 -38.35 10.63 -26.44
C LEU A 256 -39.66 10.88 -25.65
N VAL A 257 -39.97 12.14 -25.34
CA VAL A 257 -41.28 12.55 -24.80
C VAL A 257 -42.29 12.70 -25.95
N SER A 258 -43.38 11.94 -25.87
CA SER A 258 -44.53 11.99 -26.79
C SER A 258 -45.40 13.24 -26.57
N PRO A 259 -46.00 13.83 -27.62
CA PRO A 259 -46.86 15.00 -27.50
C PRO A 259 -48.31 14.62 -27.10
N THR A 260 -48.89 15.45 -26.23
CA THR A 260 -50.29 15.39 -25.77
C THR A 260 -51.24 15.93 -26.85
N PRO A 261 -52.36 15.25 -27.20
CA PRO A 261 -53.37 15.83 -28.07
C PRO A 261 -54.28 16.80 -27.30
N THR A 262 -54.53 17.96 -27.90
CA THR A 262 -55.48 19.00 -27.44
C THR A 262 -56.90 18.65 -27.90
N PRO A 263 -57.96 18.83 -27.07
CA PRO A 263 -59.32 18.56 -27.51
C PRO A 263 -59.91 19.75 -28.27
N THR A 264 -60.58 19.43 -29.37
CA THR A 264 -61.39 20.31 -30.23
C THR A 264 -62.62 20.83 -29.47
N GLN A 265 -62.93 22.13 -29.62
CA GLN A 265 -64.26 22.70 -29.36
C GLN A 265 -65.13 22.55 -30.61
#